data_AF-A0A9K3JMR6-F1
#
_entry.id   AF-A0A9K3JMR6-F1
#
_cell.length_a   1.000
_cell.length_b   1.000
_cell.length_c   1.000
_cell.angle_alpha   90.00
_cell.angle_beta   90.00
_cell.angle_gamma   90.00
#
_symmetry.space_group_name_H-M   'P 1'
#
loop_
_entity.id
_entity.type
_entity.pdbx_description
1 polymer ?
#
loop_
_entity_poly.entity_id
_entity_poly.type
_entity_poly.pdbx_seq_one_letter_code
_entity_poly.pdbx_strand_id
1 'polypeptide(L)'
;MDDGKISPSAYDTAWVALIKDVDGQNGGPQFPSCLQWIANHQLPDGSWGEPLMFSAFDRLLNTLACVIALTFWNIYPDKCGKGINFVNENMNKLGDEKEEHMTPGFELVFPSLIELAHKLEIKVPTDSPVLKMIYARQDMKLAK
;
A
#
# COMPACT_ATOMS: atom_id res chain seq x y z
N MET A 1 -25.82 -17.60 10.88
CA MET A 1 -24.40 -17.64 10.53
C MET A 1 -24.03 -16.21 10.21
N ASP A 2 -22.98 -15.69 10.85
CA ASP A 2 -22.44 -14.37 10.57
C ASP A 2 -21.49 -14.48 9.36
N ASP A 3 -21.17 -13.36 8.70
CA ASP A 3 -20.41 -13.33 7.44
C ASP A 3 -18.90 -13.68 7.62
N GLY A 4 -18.49 -14.02 8.84
CA GLY A 4 -17.14 -14.43 9.21
C GLY A 4 -16.42 -13.39 10.08
N LYS A 5 -15.35 -13.82 10.76
CA LYS A 5 -14.47 -12.94 11.55
C LYS A 5 -13.07 -12.99 10.96
N ILE A 6 -12.63 -11.86 10.41
CA ILE A 6 -11.31 -11.68 9.80
C ILE A 6 -10.73 -10.32 10.25
N SER A 7 -9.40 -10.21 10.29
CA SER A 7 -8.74 -8.93 10.52
C SER A 7 -8.93 -7.98 9.33
N PRO A 8 -8.88 -6.65 9.55
CA PRO A 8 -8.93 -5.69 8.45
C PRO A 8 -7.69 -5.77 7.57
N SER A 9 -7.87 -5.55 6.26
CA SER A 9 -6.78 -5.37 5.30
C SER A 9 -6.59 -3.87 5.01
N ALA A 10 -5.41 -3.34 5.31
CA ALA A 10 -5.12 -1.92 5.07
C ALA A 10 -4.99 -1.62 3.57
N TYR A 11 -4.43 -2.54 2.79
CA TYR A 11 -4.36 -2.48 1.33
C TYR A 11 -5.76 -2.36 0.70
N ASP A 12 -6.69 -3.25 1.06
CA ASP A 12 -8.04 -3.24 0.49
C ASP A 12 -8.83 -1.99 0.95
N THR A 13 -8.67 -1.60 2.22
CA THR A 13 -9.27 -0.37 2.75
C THR A 13 -8.76 0.88 2.02
N ALA A 14 -7.48 0.92 1.64
CA ALA A 14 -6.90 2.00 0.86
C ALA A 14 -7.48 2.09 -0.56
N TRP A 15 -7.72 0.95 -1.23
CA TRP A 15 -8.38 0.96 -2.53
C TRP A 15 -9.83 1.46 -2.46
N VAL A 16 -10.59 1.03 -1.46
CA VAL A 16 -11.96 1.53 -1.24
C VAL A 16 -11.94 3.04 -0.93
N ALA A 17 -10.94 3.50 -0.19
CA ALA A 17 -10.78 4.91 0.15
C ALA A 17 -10.53 5.81 -1.07
N LEU A 18 -10.05 5.29 -2.20
CA LEU A 18 -9.81 6.06 -3.43
C LEU A 18 -11.09 6.34 -4.24
N ILE A 19 -12.20 5.68 -3.92
CA ILE A 19 -13.47 5.82 -4.65
C ILE A 19 -14.04 7.22 -4.39
N LYS A 20 -14.23 7.99 -5.46
CA LYS A 20 -14.89 9.30 -5.41
C LYS A 20 -16.40 9.14 -5.31
N ASP A 21 -17.02 10.05 -4.59
CA ASP A 21 -18.47 10.18 -4.51
C ASP A 21 -19.05 10.43 -5.90
N VAL A 22 -19.98 9.55 -6.32
CA VAL A 22 -20.58 9.56 -7.66
C VAL A 22 -21.71 10.59 -7.76
N ASP A 23 -22.37 10.87 -6.63
CA ASP A 23 -23.54 11.76 -6.55
C ASP A 23 -23.18 13.13 -5.92
N GLY A 24 -22.00 13.23 -5.32
CA GLY A 24 -21.52 14.41 -4.60
C GLY A 24 -21.03 15.53 -5.50
N GLN A 25 -21.60 16.73 -5.31
CA GLN A 25 -21.23 17.95 -6.06
C GLN A 25 -19.76 18.40 -5.86
N ASN A 26 -19.10 17.94 -4.78
CA ASN A 26 -17.75 18.38 -4.38
C ASN A 26 -16.65 17.33 -4.62
N GLY A 27 -16.98 16.16 -5.19
CA GLY A 27 -15.97 15.15 -5.57
C GLY A 27 -15.15 14.56 -4.42
N GLY A 28 -15.70 14.52 -3.20
CA GLY A 28 -15.08 13.92 -2.01
C GLY A 28 -15.06 12.38 -2.03
N PRO A 29 -14.56 11.72 -0.96
CA PRO A 29 -14.54 10.26 -0.89
C PRO A 29 -15.94 9.68 -0.68
N GLN A 30 -16.29 8.64 -1.45
CA GLN A 30 -17.53 7.89 -1.28
C GLN A 30 -17.59 7.21 0.10
N PHE A 31 -16.43 6.77 0.62
CA PHE A 31 -16.28 6.04 1.87
C PHE A 31 -15.29 6.75 2.81
N PRO A 32 -15.68 7.89 3.44
CA PRO A 32 -14.78 8.66 4.30
C PRO A 32 -14.30 7.87 5.53
N SER A 33 -15.07 6.88 5.99
CA SER A 33 -14.70 5.99 7.09
C SER A 33 -13.44 5.17 6.79
N CYS A 34 -13.18 4.81 5.53
CA CYS A 34 -11.95 4.10 5.14
C CYS A 34 -10.71 4.98 5.36
N LEU A 35 -10.78 6.27 5.00
CA LEU A 35 -9.68 7.22 5.24
C LEU A 35 -9.46 7.44 6.74
N GLN A 36 -10.55 7.56 7.52
CA GLN A 36 -10.45 7.68 8.97
C GLN A 36 -9.85 6.41 9.60
N TRP A 37 -10.22 5.23 9.11
CA TRP A 37 -9.63 3.97 9.56
C TRP A 37 -8.12 3.96 9.27
N ILE A 38 -7.71 4.28 8.04
CA ILE A 38 -6.29 4.37 7.66
C ILE A 38 -5.54 5.32 8.60
N ALA A 39 -6.07 6.52 8.81
CA ALA A 39 -5.44 7.51 9.69
C ALA A 39 -5.26 7.00 11.13
N ASN A 40 -6.22 6.24 11.65
CA ASN A 40 -6.20 5.77 13.04
C ASN A 40 -5.38 4.49 13.27
N HIS A 41 -4.99 3.78 12.20
CA HIS A 41 -4.34 2.46 12.30
C HIS A 41 -2.90 2.43 11.74
N GLN A 42 -2.25 3.59 11.61
CA GLN A 42 -0.81 3.64 11.36
C GLN A 42 -0.05 3.09 12.57
N LEU A 43 0.90 2.19 12.32
CA LEU A 43 1.74 1.59 13.34
C LEU A 43 2.81 2.57 13.85
N PRO A 44 3.42 2.32 15.03
CA PRO A 44 4.41 3.23 15.62
C PRO A 44 5.64 3.49 14.75
N ASP A 45 6.02 2.54 13.88
CA ASP A 45 7.12 2.65 12.92
C ASP A 45 6.76 3.43 11.64
N GLY A 46 5.52 3.91 11.52
CA GLY A 46 5.02 4.64 10.36
C GLY A 46 4.38 3.76 9.28
N SER A 47 4.42 2.43 9.42
CA SER A 47 3.83 1.51 8.45
C SER A 47 2.36 1.20 8.70
N TRP A 48 1.74 0.47 7.77
CA TRP A 48 0.48 -0.24 7.93
C TRP A 48 0.69 -1.73 7.60
N GLY A 49 -0.10 -2.61 8.19
CA GLY A 49 -0.05 -4.05 7.98
C GLY A 49 -0.31 -4.82 9.29
N GLU A 50 0.07 -6.09 9.32
CA GLU A 50 -0.11 -6.95 10.49
C GLU A 50 0.76 -6.48 11.68
N PRO A 51 0.17 -6.07 12.82
CA PRO A 51 0.94 -5.59 13.97
C PRO A 51 1.71 -6.70 14.71
N LEU A 52 1.25 -7.96 14.65
CA LEU A 52 1.82 -9.04 15.45
C LEU A 52 3.01 -9.75 14.78
N MET A 53 3.15 -9.63 13.46
CA MET A 53 4.22 -10.26 12.70
C MET A 53 4.71 -9.32 11.61
N PHE A 54 6.03 -9.13 11.55
CA PHE A 54 6.65 -8.33 10.50
C PHE A 54 6.87 -9.19 9.25
N SER A 55 6.35 -8.73 8.12
CA SER A 55 6.80 -9.13 6.78
C SER A 55 7.00 -7.87 5.94
N ALA A 56 8.12 -7.75 5.24
CA ALA A 56 8.42 -6.69 4.31
C ALA A 56 7.40 -6.67 3.16
N PHE A 57 6.98 -7.84 2.65
CA PHE A 57 5.93 -7.93 1.64
C PHE A 57 4.60 -7.33 2.15
N ASP A 58 4.17 -7.73 3.34
CA ASP A 58 2.95 -7.19 3.97
C ASP A 58 3.08 -5.68 4.24
N ARG A 59 4.13 -5.27 4.97
CA ARG A 59 4.28 -3.89 5.45
C ARG A 59 4.47 -2.92 4.30
N LEU A 60 5.27 -3.23 3.28
CA LEU A 60 5.47 -2.32 2.15
C LEU A 60 4.22 -2.20 1.27
N LEU A 61 3.52 -3.31 1.03
CA LEU A 61 2.29 -3.32 0.25
C LEU A 61 1.21 -2.44 0.90
N ASN A 62 0.91 -2.71 2.17
CA ASN A 62 -0.11 -1.99 2.91
C ASN A 62 0.26 -0.51 3.10
N THR A 63 1.51 -0.22 3.44
CA THR A 63 1.98 1.16 3.67
C THR A 63 1.89 1.99 2.41
N LEU A 64 2.37 1.49 1.27
CA LEU A 64 2.35 2.26 0.03
C LEU A 64 0.91 2.55 -0.43
N ALA A 65 0.01 1.57 -0.32
CA ALA A 65 -1.41 1.77 -0.65
C ALA A 65 -2.06 2.84 0.25
N CYS A 66 -1.82 2.78 1.57
CA CYS A 66 -2.34 3.76 2.52
C CYS A 66 -1.78 5.18 2.25
N VAL A 67 -0.47 5.30 2.00
CA VAL A 67 0.16 6.58 1.64
C VAL A 67 -0.44 7.16 0.36
N ILE A 68 -0.69 6.34 -0.66
CA ILE A 68 -1.35 6.74 -1.90
C ILE A 68 -2.76 7.28 -1.61
N ALA A 69 -3.56 6.55 -0.83
CA ALA A 69 -4.92 6.97 -0.48
C ALA A 69 -4.94 8.32 0.25
N LEU A 70 -4.10 8.50 1.26
CA LEU A 70 -4.02 9.75 2.01
C LEU A 70 -3.51 10.92 1.16
N THR A 71 -2.50 10.67 0.31
CA THR A 71 -1.94 11.68 -0.60
C THR A 71 -2.94 12.09 -1.68
N PHE A 72 -3.68 11.15 -2.24
CA PHE A 72 -4.69 11.42 -3.29
C PHE A 72 -5.75 12.42 -2.81
N TRP A 73 -6.16 12.33 -1.55
CA TRP A 73 -7.11 13.24 -0.92
C TRP A 73 -6.46 14.46 -0.27
N ASN A 74 -5.12 14.57 -0.31
CA ASN A 74 -4.33 15.64 0.31
C ASN A 74 -4.66 15.84 1.81
N ILE A 75 -4.69 14.75 2.57
CA ILE A 75 -4.98 14.75 4.00
C ILE A 75 -3.89 14.02 4.79
N TYR A 76 -3.79 14.35 6.09
CA TYR A 76 -2.83 13.74 7.02
C TYR A 76 -1.37 13.69 6.52
N PRO A 77 -0.79 14.85 6.12
CA PRO A 77 0.56 14.89 5.54
C PRO A 77 1.64 14.34 6.48
N ASP A 78 1.45 14.42 7.80
CA ASP A 78 2.34 13.84 8.80
C ASP A 78 2.39 12.31 8.72
N LYS A 79 1.25 11.66 8.47
CA LYS A 79 1.14 10.21 8.32
C LYS A 79 1.74 9.77 7.00
N CYS A 80 1.49 10.51 5.92
CA CYS A 80 2.13 10.29 4.63
C CYS A 80 3.65 10.34 4.76
N GLY A 81 4.19 11.38 5.41
CA GLY A 81 5.64 11.52 5.62
C GLY A 81 6.25 10.33 6.35
N LYS A 82 5.63 9.87 7.44
CA LYS A 82 6.08 8.68 8.18
C LYS A 82 6.03 7.40 7.34
N GLY A 83 4.94 7.20 6.59
CA GLY A 83 4.78 6.04 5.71
C GLY A 83 5.81 6.01 4.58
N ILE A 84 6.08 7.17 3.97
CA ILE A 84 7.10 7.30 2.92
C ILE A 84 8.50 7.01 3.49
N ASN A 85 8.82 7.54 4.67
CA ASN A 85 10.08 7.23 5.34
C ASN A 85 10.23 5.72 5.59
N PHE A 86 9.17 5.08 6.10
CA PHE A 86 9.16 3.62 6.27
C PHE A 86 9.40 2.88 4.95
N VAL A 87 8.71 3.25 3.87
CA VAL A 87 8.89 2.61 2.54
C VAL A 87 10.33 2.75 2.07
N ASN A 88 10.91 3.95 2.20
CA ASN A 88 12.29 4.22 1.77
C ASN A 88 13.32 3.40 2.56
N GLU A 89 13.15 3.30 3.88
CA GLU A 89 14.07 2.59 4.76
C GLU A 89 13.98 1.06 4.63
N ASN A 90 12.83 0.54 4.19
CA ASN A 90 12.56 -0.89 4.22
C ASN A 90 12.49 -1.56 2.84
N MET A 91 12.52 -0.82 1.72
CA MET A 91 12.40 -1.37 0.37
C MET A 91 13.36 -2.54 0.09
N ASN A 92 14.62 -2.42 0.53
CA ASN A 92 15.64 -3.45 0.30
C ASN A 92 15.38 -4.75 1.07
N LYS A 93 14.61 -4.71 2.17
CA LYS A 93 14.27 -5.89 2.96
C LYS A 93 13.41 -6.90 2.20
N LEU A 94 12.74 -6.49 1.12
CA LEU A 94 12.05 -7.42 0.21
C LEU A 94 13.00 -8.50 -0.34
N GLY A 95 14.30 -8.18 -0.51
CA GLY A 95 15.29 -9.12 -1.01
C GLY A 95 15.77 -10.12 0.05
N ASP A 96 15.56 -9.82 1.34
CA ASP A 96 15.96 -10.68 2.45
C ASP A 96 14.85 -11.70 2.81
N GLU A 97 13.61 -11.45 2.40
CA GLU A 97 12.50 -12.36 2.65
C GLU A 97 12.44 -13.52 1.66
N LYS A 98 12.08 -14.68 2.17
CA LYS A 98 11.86 -15.85 1.34
C LYS A 98 10.63 -15.67 0.47
N GLU A 99 10.74 -16.07 -0.78
CA GLU A 99 9.66 -15.99 -1.76
C GLU A 99 8.40 -16.77 -1.34
N GLU A 100 8.56 -17.84 -0.56
CA GLU A 100 7.45 -18.63 -0.02
C GLU A 100 6.51 -17.82 0.90
N HIS A 101 6.99 -16.69 1.43
CA HIS A 101 6.22 -15.77 2.26
C HIS A 101 5.68 -14.56 1.48
N MET A 102 5.92 -14.49 0.16
CA MET A 102 5.43 -13.40 -0.66
C MET A 102 3.90 -13.37 -0.67
N THR A 103 3.32 -12.20 -0.41
CA THR A 103 1.88 -11.99 -0.50
C THR A 103 1.36 -12.42 -1.88
N PRO A 104 0.28 -13.22 -1.97
CA PRO A 104 -0.26 -13.64 -3.26
C PRO A 104 -0.53 -12.45 -4.19
N GLY A 105 -0.01 -12.52 -5.41
CA GLY A 105 -0.17 -11.45 -6.40
C GLY A 105 0.70 -10.22 -6.18
N PHE A 106 1.58 -10.20 -5.17
CA PHE A 106 2.48 -9.08 -4.87
C PHE A 106 3.24 -8.59 -6.11
N GLU A 107 3.79 -9.51 -6.91
CA GLU A 107 4.54 -9.14 -8.11
C GLU A 107 3.70 -8.52 -9.24
N LEU A 108 2.36 -8.55 -9.14
CA LEU A 108 1.46 -7.84 -10.03
C LEU A 108 1.03 -6.51 -9.41
N VAL A 109 0.59 -6.53 -8.15
CA VAL A 109 -0.03 -5.35 -7.52
C VAL A 109 0.98 -4.32 -7.03
N PHE A 110 2.14 -4.75 -6.54
CA PHE A 110 3.12 -3.84 -5.97
C PHE A 110 3.77 -2.94 -7.04
N PRO A 111 4.17 -3.44 -8.22
CA PRO A 111 4.58 -2.58 -9.34
C PRO A 111 3.53 -1.53 -9.73
N SER A 112 2.25 -1.92 -9.80
CA SER A 112 1.16 -0.99 -10.12
C SER A 112 0.97 0.09 -9.05
N LEU A 113 1.20 -0.22 -7.77
CA LEU A 113 1.22 0.80 -6.72
C LEU A 113 2.40 1.76 -6.88
N ILE A 114 3.59 1.29 -7.25
CA ILE A 114 4.75 2.15 -7.52
C ILE A 114 4.45 3.13 -8.65
N GLU A 115 3.83 2.66 -9.74
CA GLU A 115 3.39 3.52 -10.84
C GLU A 115 2.35 4.56 -10.39
N LEU A 116 1.38 4.15 -9.56
CA LEU A 116 0.37 5.06 -9.03
C LEU A 116 0.99 6.10 -8.09
N ALA A 117 1.96 5.70 -7.26
CA ALA A 117 2.72 6.60 -6.41
C ALA A 117 3.44 7.68 -7.24
N HIS A 118 4.09 7.29 -8.35
CA HIS A 118 4.74 8.25 -9.25
C HIS A 118 3.77 9.23 -9.89
N LYS A 119 2.58 8.77 -10.31
CA LYS A 119 1.52 9.64 -10.85
C LYS A 119 1.05 10.69 -9.85
N LEU A 120 1.22 10.42 -8.56
CA LEU A 120 0.91 11.33 -7.45
C LEU A 120 2.16 12.06 -6.91
N GLU A 121 3.27 12.03 -7.65
CA GLU A 121 4.55 12.68 -7.28
C GLU A 121 5.14 12.18 -5.94
N ILE A 122 4.75 10.99 -5.49
CA ILE A 122 5.28 10.35 -4.30
C ILE A 122 6.61 9.69 -4.67
N LYS A 123 7.69 10.12 -3.99
CA LYS A 123 9.04 9.60 -4.22
C LYS A 123 9.23 8.28 -3.48
N VAL A 124 9.41 7.21 -4.24
CA VAL A 124 9.75 5.86 -3.74
C VAL A 124 11.05 5.38 -4.40
N PRO A 125 11.84 4.51 -3.75
CA PRO A 125 13.11 4.05 -4.32
C PRO A 125 12.82 3.08 -5.47
N THR A 126 13.22 3.41 -6.69
CA THR A 126 13.00 2.58 -7.89
C THR A 126 14.21 1.74 -8.28
N ASP A 127 15.40 2.13 -7.84
CA ASP A 127 16.66 1.52 -8.27
C ASP A 127 17.06 0.28 -7.45
N SER A 128 16.15 -0.25 -6.63
CA SER A 128 16.44 -1.43 -5.83
C SER A 128 16.53 -2.70 -6.71
N PRO A 129 17.58 -3.53 -6.58
CA PRO A 129 17.71 -4.78 -7.34
C PRO A 129 16.50 -5.72 -7.19
N VAL A 130 15.87 -5.72 -6.01
CA VAL A 130 14.68 -6.54 -5.75
C VAL A 130 13.48 -6.09 -6.60
N LEU A 131 13.33 -4.78 -6.84
CA LEU A 131 12.26 -4.26 -7.70
C LEU A 131 12.45 -4.72 -9.14
N LYS A 132 13.67 -4.70 -9.66
CA LYS A 132 13.97 -5.23 -11.01
C LYS A 132 13.56 -6.70 -11.14
N MET A 133 13.82 -7.50 -10.10
CA MET A 133 13.37 -8.89 -10.06
C MET A 133 11.83 -8.99 -10.04
N ILE A 134 11.14 -8.15 -9.27
CA ILE A 134 9.68 -8.12 -9.19
C ILE A 134 9.07 -7.74 -10.56
N TYR A 135 9.57 -6.70 -11.22
CA TYR A 135 9.13 -6.31 -12.57
C TYR A 135 9.33 -7.43 -13.59
N ALA A 136 10.48 -8.12 -13.56
CA ALA A 136 10.71 -9.25 -14.47
C ALA A 136 9.68 -10.38 -14.27
N ARG A 137 9.24 -10.63 -13.03
CA ARG A 137 8.17 -11.62 -12.74
C ARG A 137 6.81 -11.15 -13.22
N GLN A 138 6.52 -9.86 -13.07
CA GLN A 138 5.30 -9.24 -13.59
C GLN A 138 5.19 -9.50 -15.10
N ASP A 139 6.25 -9.21 -15.85
CA ASP A 139 6.29 -9.42 -17.31
C ASP A 139 6.09 -10.90 -17.66
N MET A 140 6.74 -11.82 -16.95
CA MET A 140 6.57 -13.26 -17.16
C MET A 140 5.14 -13.74 -16.88
N LYS A 141 4.45 -13.14 -15.91
CA LYS A 141 3.06 -13.47 -15.58
C LYS A 141 2.05 -12.86 -16.54
N LEU A 142 2.30 -11.64 -17.04
CA LEU A 142 1.43 -10.96 -18.00
C LEU A 142 1.57 -11.50 -19.43
N ALA A 143 2.68 -12.16 -19.76
CA ALA A 143 2.90 -12.81 -21.05
C ALA A 143 2.20 -14.18 -21.20
N LYS A 144 1.48 -14.65 -20.19
CA LYS A 144 0.71 -15.90 -20.19
C LYS A 144 -0.78 -15.62 -20.35
#